data_AF-B9XA94-F1
#
_entry.id   AF-B9XA94-F1
#
_cell.length_a   1.000
_cell.length_b   1.000
_cell.length_c   1.000
_cell.angle_alpha   90.00
_cell.angle_beta   90.00
_cell.angle_gamma   90.00
#
_symmetry.space_group_name_H-M   'P 1'
#
loop_
_entity.id
_entity.type
_entity.pdbx_description
1 polymer ?
#
loop_
_entity_poly.entity_id
_entity_poly.type
_entity_poly.pdbx_seq_one_letter_code
_entity_poly.pdbx_strand_id
1 'polypeptide(L)'
;MIRTGSLYTQILSLFQRSDFERHARELKSDYRSKGFSSWDQFVAMLFCQLAQARSLREISDGLKSCEGRLKHLGLENEPRRSTLSYANVHRPWELFERLFRDLLAQCQALSPKKKFRFKNRLLSLDSTTVDLCANMFDWARWRRTKDAVKLHLLLDHEGICRFSGT
;
A
#
# COMPACT_ATOMS: atom_id res chain seq x y z
N MET A 1 -19.01 -13.36 -13.43
CA MET A 1 -19.26 -12.23 -14.36
C MET A 1 -18.16 -11.19 -14.11
N ILE A 2 -17.13 -11.14 -14.96
CA ILE A 2 -16.01 -10.21 -14.77
C ILE A 2 -16.55 -8.81 -15.08
N ARG A 3 -16.68 -7.96 -14.05
CA ARG A 3 -17.02 -6.54 -14.26
C ARG A 3 -15.94 -5.94 -15.18
N THR A 4 -16.36 -5.35 -16.29
CA THR A 4 -15.51 -4.60 -17.22
C THR A 4 -14.98 -3.33 -16.53
N GLY A 5 -14.02 -3.50 -15.64
CA GLY A 5 -13.31 -2.44 -14.93
C GLY A 5 -11.85 -2.38 -15.36
N SER A 6 -11.21 -1.24 -15.08
CA SER A 6 -9.77 -1.07 -15.27
C SER A 6 -8.98 -2.14 -14.49
N LEU A 7 -7.75 -2.47 -14.90
CA LEU A 7 -6.87 -3.37 -14.13
C LEU A 7 -6.76 -2.93 -12.66
N TYR A 8 -6.77 -1.63 -12.43
CA TYR A 8 -6.78 -1.04 -11.09
C TYR A 8 -8.03 -1.45 -10.29
N THR A 9 -9.22 -1.40 -10.90
CA THR A 9 -10.47 -1.87 -10.29
C THR A 9 -10.42 -3.37 -9.97
N GLN A 10 -9.77 -4.17 -10.82
CA GLN A 10 -9.60 -5.60 -10.60
C GLN A 10 -8.67 -5.85 -9.40
N ILE A 11 -7.56 -5.11 -9.28
CA ILE A 11 -6.68 -5.18 -8.12
C ILE A 11 -7.42 -4.74 -6.85
N LEU A 12 -8.17 -3.63 -6.91
CA LEU A 12 -9.00 -3.19 -5.78
C LEU A 12 -10.03 -4.23 -5.35
N SER A 13 -10.57 -5.02 -6.29
CA SER A 13 -11.55 -6.06 -5.98
C SER A 13 -10.98 -7.23 -5.18
N LEU A 14 -9.64 -7.35 -5.08
CA LEU A 14 -8.99 -8.31 -4.19
C LEU A 14 -9.18 -7.94 -2.71
N PHE A 15 -9.46 -6.67 -2.42
CA PHE A 15 -9.68 -6.19 -1.06
C PHE A 15 -11.18 -6.16 -0.76
N GLN A 16 -11.59 -6.86 0.30
CA GLN A 16 -12.98 -6.83 0.76
C GLN A 16 -13.29 -5.49 1.42
N ARG A 17 -14.06 -4.65 0.73
CA ARG A 17 -14.44 -3.31 1.22
C ARG A 17 -15.15 -3.35 2.58
N SER A 18 -15.95 -4.37 2.84
CA SER A 18 -16.65 -4.59 4.11
C SER A 18 -15.69 -4.77 5.29
N ASP A 19 -14.61 -5.53 5.10
CA ASP A 19 -13.61 -5.75 6.15
C ASP A 19 -12.80 -4.47 6.40
N PHE A 20 -12.46 -3.75 5.34
CA PHE A 20 -11.81 -2.44 5.47
C PHE A 20 -12.67 -1.45 6.28
N GLU A 21 -13.95 -1.32 5.93
CA GLU A 21 -14.89 -0.43 6.63
C GLU A 21 -15.15 -0.87 8.09
N ARG A 22 -15.06 -2.18 8.38
CA ARG A 22 -15.07 -2.68 9.77
C ARG A 22 -13.83 -2.19 10.53
N HIS A 23 -12.63 -2.40 10.00
CA HIS A 23 -11.38 -1.96 10.64
C HIS A 23 -11.31 -0.44 10.80
N ALA A 24 -11.76 0.31 9.79
CA ALA A 24 -11.80 1.78 9.83
C ALA A 24 -12.72 2.30 10.95
N ARG A 25 -13.86 1.63 11.18
CA ARG A 25 -14.78 1.96 12.30
C ARG A 25 -14.18 1.62 13.65
N GLU A 26 -13.57 0.44 13.79
CA GLU A 26 -12.94 0.00 15.05
C GLU A 26 -11.79 0.93 15.46
N LEU A 27 -10.94 1.30 14.51
CA LEU A 27 -9.79 2.19 14.72
C LEU A 27 -10.18 3.68 14.68
N LYS A 28 -11.45 3.99 14.42
CA LYS A 28 -11.98 5.36 14.26
C LYS A 28 -11.15 6.20 13.29
N SER A 29 -10.61 5.58 12.23
CA SER A 29 -9.69 6.22 11.28
C SER A 29 -10.32 7.36 10.48
N ASP A 30 -11.65 7.34 10.35
CA ASP A 30 -12.45 8.35 9.69
C ASP A 30 -13.12 9.35 10.63
N TYR A 31 -12.74 9.35 11.91
CA TYR A 31 -13.27 10.29 12.89
C TYR A 31 -13.02 11.74 12.44
N ARG A 32 -14.12 12.51 12.27
CA ARG A 32 -14.15 13.90 11.76
C ARG A 32 -13.66 14.08 10.32
N SER A 33 -13.51 13.02 9.54
CA SER A 33 -13.25 13.15 8.11
C SER A 33 -14.42 13.86 7.41
N LYS A 34 -14.10 14.80 6.51
CA LYS A 34 -15.08 15.56 5.72
C LYS A 34 -14.85 15.31 4.24
N GLY A 35 -15.62 14.39 3.65
CA GLY A 35 -15.61 14.12 2.20
C GLY A 35 -14.37 13.40 1.66
N PHE A 36 -13.47 12.92 2.52
CA PHE A 36 -12.33 12.08 2.15
C PHE A 36 -12.18 10.96 3.19
N SER A 37 -12.52 9.74 2.81
CA SER A 37 -12.51 8.56 3.70
C SER A 37 -11.16 7.86 3.75
N SER A 38 -10.99 6.93 4.70
CA SER A 38 -9.83 6.05 4.79
C SER A 38 -9.70 5.18 3.56
N TRP A 39 -10.84 4.81 2.96
CA TRP A 39 -10.88 4.10 1.69
C TRP A 39 -10.30 4.95 0.57
N ASP A 40 -10.69 6.23 0.47
CA ASP A 40 -10.18 7.13 -0.56
C ASP A 40 -8.65 7.32 -0.44
N GLN A 41 -8.13 7.39 0.79
CA GLN A 41 -6.69 7.41 1.03
C GLN A 41 -6.02 6.11 0.60
N PHE A 42 -6.60 4.96 0.94
CA PHE A 42 -6.06 3.66 0.54
C PHE A 42 -5.97 3.56 -0.98
N VAL A 43 -7.03 3.94 -1.68
CA VAL A 43 -7.08 3.98 -3.15
C VAL A 43 -6.02 4.96 -3.70
N ALA A 44 -5.90 6.17 -3.16
CA ALA A 44 -4.87 7.11 -3.63
C ALA A 44 -3.44 6.58 -3.43
N MET A 45 -3.17 5.92 -2.30
CA MET A 45 -1.86 5.34 -1.99
C MET A 45 -1.57 4.08 -2.80
N LEU A 46 -2.57 3.23 -3.08
CA LEU A 46 -2.40 2.07 -3.96
C LEU A 46 -2.09 2.51 -5.39
N PHE A 47 -2.78 3.55 -5.89
CA PHE A 47 -2.47 4.16 -7.17
C PHE A 47 -1.03 4.66 -7.21
N CYS A 48 -0.55 5.33 -6.15
CA CYS A 48 0.84 5.77 -6.05
C CYS A 48 1.84 4.63 -6.25
N GLN A 49 1.62 3.49 -5.58
CA GLN A 49 2.53 2.35 -5.66
C GLN A 49 2.55 1.73 -7.06
N LEU A 50 1.38 1.58 -7.70
CA LEU A 50 1.27 1.00 -9.04
C LEU A 50 1.78 1.94 -10.14
N ALA A 51 1.55 3.25 -9.98
CA ALA A 51 2.02 4.27 -10.91
C ALA A 51 3.48 4.70 -10.68
N GLN A 52 4.14 4.15 -9.64
CA GLN A 52 5.50 4.53 -9.23
C GLN A 52 5.66 6.04 -8.99
N ALA A 53 4.59 6.69 -8.50
CA ALA A 53 4.60 8.11 -8.20
C ALA A 53 5.53 8.38 -7.00
N ARG A 54 6.39 9.40 -7.11
CA ARG A 54 7.43 9.72 -6.11
C ARG A 54 7.08 10.91 -5.24
N SER A 55 5.97 11.60 -5.51
CA SER A 55 5.55 12.78 -4.76
C SER A 55 4.04 12.88 -4.61
N LEU A 56 3.56 13.51 -3.53
CA LEU A 56 2.13 13.80 -3.34
C LEU A 56 1.53 14.63 -4.47
N ARG A 57 2.36 15.41 -5.18
CA ARG A 57 1.96 16.17 -6.36
C ARG A 57 1.67 15.22 -7.53
N GLU A 58 2.57 14.30 -7.84
CA GLU A 58 2.35 13.29 -8.88
C GLU A 58 1.13 12.43 -8.61
N ILE A 59 0.84 12.12 -7.34
CA ILE A 59 -0.38 11.39 -6.97
C ILE A 59 -1.63 12.21 -7.30
N SER A 60 -1.72 13.46 -6.81
CA SER A 60 -2.89 14.32 -7.04
C SER A 60 -3.06 14.64 -8.52
N ASP A 61 -2.00 15.01 -9.23
CA ASP A 61 -2.08 15.36 -10.65
C ASP A 61 -2.30 14.14 -11.56
N GLY A 62 -1.77 12.96 -11.18
CA GLY A 62 -2.06 11.69 -11.85
C GLY A 62 -3.52 11.26 -11.69
N LEU A 63 -4.10 11.48 -10.50
CA LEU A 63 -5.52 11.21 -10.25
C LEU A 63 -6.44 12.26 -10.91
N LYS A 64 -6.05 13.54 -10.98
CA LYS A 64 -6.72 14.57 -11.79
C LYS A 64 -6.81 14.22 -13.25
N SER A 65 -5.70 13.72 -13.80
CA SER A 65 -5.64 13.29 -15.20
C SER A 65 -6.62 12.14 -15.50
N CYS A 66 -7.14 11.50 -14.46
CA CYS A 66 -8.14 10.44 -14.54
C CYS A 66 -9.58 10.93 -14.24
N GLU A 67 -9.87 12.24 -14.20
CA GLU A 67 -11.15 12.84 -13.74
C GLU A 67 -12.44 12.23 -14.32
N GLY A 68 -12.42 11.74 -15.57
CA GLY A 68 -13.56 11.01 -16.17
C GLY A 68 -13.70 9.53 -15.76
N ARG A 69 -12.63 8.94 -15.20
CA ARG A 69 -12.54 7.53 -14.77
C ARG A 69 -12.36 7.35 -13.26
N LEU A 70 -12.32 8.43 -12.47
CA LEU A 70 -12.16 8.35 -11.00
C LEU A 70 -13.20 7.46 -10.32
N LYS A 71 -14.46 7.53 -10.77
CA LYS A 71 -15.52 6.63 -10.29
C LYS A 71 -15.21 5.15 -10.56
N HIS A 72 -14.57 4.85 -11.69
CA HIS A 72 -14.11 3.49 -12.01
C HIS A 72 -12.85 3.10 -11.22
N LEU A 73 -12.07 4.09 -10.77
CA LEU A 73 -10.94 3.90 -9.85
C LEU A 73 -11.40 3.77 -8.38
N GLY A 74 -12.69 3.95 -8.09
CA GLY A 74 -13.24 3.82 -6.73
C GLY A 74 -13.08 5.06 -5.85
N LEU A 75 -12.81 6.22 -6.45
CA LEU A 75 -12.81 7.54 -5.79
C LEU A 75 -14.04 8.34 -6.25
N GLU A 76 -14.75 8.94 -5.30
CA GLU A 76 -15.86 9.85 -5.63
C GLU A 76 -15.36 11.24 -6.03
N ASN A 77 -14.30 11.70 -5.37
CA ASN A 77 -13.70 13.02 -5.59
C ASN A 77 -12.18 12.91 -5.72
N GLU A 78 -11.60 13.86 -6.45
CA GLU A 78 -10.16 13.96 -6.61
C GLU A 78 -9.48 14.37 -5.28
N PRO A 79 -8.48 13.60 -4.78
CA PRO A 79 -7.82 13.91 -3.53
C PRO A 79 -6.88 15.10 -3.69
N ARG A 80 -7.23 16.21 -3.05
CA ARG A 80 -6.33 17.37 -2.95
C ARG A 80 -5.05 16.98 -2.21
N ARG A 81 -3.90 17.48 -2.69
CA ARG A 81 -2.59 17.29 -2.06
C ARG A 81 -2.57 17.54 -0.55
N SER A 82 -3.18 18.64 -0.09
CA SER A 82 -3.22 18.99 1.33
C SER A 82 -4.04 17.99 2.15
N THR A 83 -5.18 17.55 1.63
CA THR A 83 -6.04 16.53 2.26
C THR A 83 -5.32 15.19 2.36
N LEU A 84 -4.65 14.76 1.29
CA LEU A 84 -3.89 13.51 1.28
C LEU A 84 -2.70 13.56 2.26
N SER A 85 -1.96 14.67 2.28
CA SER A 85 -0.87 14.89 3.25
C SER A 85 -1.37 14.84 4.69
N TYR A 86 -2.49 15.51 4.98
CA TYR A 86 -3.09 15.52 6.31
C TYR A 86 -3.52 14.11 6.73
N ALA A 87 -4.19 13.37 5.84
CA ALA A 87 -4.62 12.01 6.11
C ALA A 87 -3.44 11.06 6.36
N ASN A 88 -2.35 11.17 5.61
CA ASN A 88 -1.15 10.35 5.82
C ASN A 88 -0.49 10.59 7.18
N VAL A 89 -0.61 11.79 7.76
CA VAL A 89 -0.04 12.11 9.07
C VAL A 89 -0.97 11.70 10.22
N HIS A 90 -2.28 11.88 10.06
CA HIS A 90 -3.23 11.76 11.18
C HIS A 90 -3.97 10.44 11.25
N ARG A 91 -4.01 9.64 10.17
CA ARG A 91 -4.71 8.36 10.17
C ARG A 91 -3.85 7.26 10.80
N PRO A 92 -4.46 6.38 11.62
CA PRO A 92 -3.74 5.27 12.24
C PRO A 92 -3.19 4.32 11.17
N TRP A 93 -1.89 4.03 11.24
CA TRP A 93 -1.20 3.11 10.32
C TRP A 93 -1.64 1.66 10.54
N GLU A 94 -2.15 1.35 11.74
CA GLU A 94 -2.69 0.07 12.17
C GLU A 94 -3.82 -0.41 11.24
N LEU A 95 -4.52 0.52 10.58
CA LEU A 95 -5.53 0.20 9.57
C LEU A 95 -4.92 -0.57 8.39
N PHE A 96 -3.80 -0.09 7.88
CA PHE A 96 -3.11 -0.72 6.75
C PHE A 96 -2.41 -2.02 7.18
N GLU A 97 -1.93 -2.09 8.42
CA GLU A 97 -1.37 -3.32 8.98
C GLU A 97 -2.42 -4.44 9.05
N ARG A 98 -3.61 -4.15 9.59
CA ARG A 98 -4.71 -5.13 9.64
C ARG A 98 -5.14 -5.58 8.24
N LEU A 99 -5.28 -4.64 7.31
CA LEU A 99 -5.59 -4.95 5.93
C LEU A 99 -4.55 -5.89 5.29
N PHE A 100 -3.27 -5.63 5.56
CA PHE A 100 -2.18 -6.50 5.09
C PHE A 100 -2.26 -7.90 5.69
N ARG A 101 -2.51 -8.01 7.00
CA ARG A 101 -2.65 -9.31 7.69
C ARG A 101 -3.83 -10.12 7.14
N ASP A 102 -4.97 -9.47 6.87
CA ASP A 102 -6.13 -10.10 6.26
C ASP A 102 -5.82 -10.63 4.85
N LEU A 103 -5.15 -9.81 4.02
CA LEU A 103 -4.73 -10.23 2.69
C LEU A 103 -3.73 -11.39 2.76
N LEU A 104 -2.76 -11.33 3.68
CA LEU A 104 -1.77 -12.38 3.89
C LEU A 104 -2.45 -13.71 4.26
N ALA A 105 -3.45 -13.68 5.15
CA ALA A 105 -4.22 -14.86 5.52
C ALA A 105 -4.98 -15.47 4.32
N GLN A 106 -5.58 -14.63 3.48
CA GLN A 106 -6.25 -15.08 2.25
C GLN A 106 -5.25 -15.70 1.26
N CYS A 107 -4.10 -15.07 1.06
CA CYS A 107 -3.04 -15.61 0.20
C CYS A 107 -2.49 -16.93 0.73
N GLN A 108 -2.31 -17.06 2.05
CA GLN A 108 -1.86 -18.30 2.67
C GLN A 108 -2.87 -19.44 2.54
N ALA A 109 -4.18 -19.14 2.58
CA ALA A 109 -5.24 -20.12 2.36
C ALA A 109 -5.30 -20.61 0.91
N LEU A 110 -5.04 -19.73 -0.06
CA LEU A 110 -5.00 -20.06 -1.50
C LEU A 110 -3.68 -20.69 -1.93
N SER A 111 -2.62 -20.51 -1.14
CA SER A 111 -1.29 -20.98 -1.49
C SER A 111 -1.24 -22.51 -1.57
N PRO A 112 -0.71 -23.08 -2.66
CA PRO A 112 -0.60 -24.52 -2.80
C PRO A 112 0.30 -25.09 -1.69
N LYS A 113 -0.23 -26.07 -0.94
CA LYS A 113 0.52 -26.78 0.13
C LYS A 113 1.74 -27.57 -0.39
N LYS A 114 1.91 -27.69 -1.71
CA LYS A 114 3.08 -28.33 -2.31
C LYS A 114 4.27 -27.38 -2.23
N LYS A 115 5.24 -27.74 -1.39
CA LYS A 115 6.57 -27.11 -1.37
C LYS A 115 7.18 -27.18 -2.77
N PHE A 116 7.72 -26.07 -3.27
CA PHE A 116 8.58 -26.10 -4.44
C PHE A 116 9.76 -27.03 -4.15
N ARG A 117 9.82 -28.18 -4.83
CA ARG A 117 10.86 -29.20 -4.57
C ARG A 117 12.08 -28.90 -5.43
N PHE A 118 12.80 -27.82 -5.11
CA PHE A 118 14.15 -27.62 -5.63
C PHE A 118 15.11 -28.52 -4.85
N LYS A 119 16.18 -29.02 -5.51
CA LYS A 119 17.21 -29.81 -4.81
C LYS A 119 17.99 -28.99 -3.78
N ASN A 120 18.00 -27.67 -3.94
CA ASN A 120 18.70 -26.70 -3.10
C ASN A 120 17.70 -25.67 -2.54
N ARG A 121 18.01 -25.09 -1.37
CA ARG A 121 17.23 -24.00 -0.78
C ARG A 121 17.21 -22.81 -1.74
N LEU A 122 16.02 -22.38 -2.17
CA LEU A 122 15.88 -21.20 -3.00
C LEU A 122 15.70 -19.98 -2.09
N LEU A 123 16.65 -19.05 -2.17
CA LEU A 123 16.62 -17.78 -1.45
C LEU A 123 16.54 -16.65 -2.47
N SER A 124 15.56 -15.76 -2.33
CA SER A 124 15.54 -14.50 -3.09
C SER A 124 16.07 -13.39 -2.21
N LEU A 125 17.09 -12.69 -2.69
CA LEU A 125 17.60 -11.50 -2.04
C LEU A 125 17.02 -10.29 -2.77
N ASP A 126 16.20 -9.52 -2.06
CA ASP A 126 15.74 -8.21 -2.52
C ASP A 126 16.48 -7.11 -1.76
N SER A 127 16.75 -6.00 -2.46
CA SER A 127 17.43 -4.85 -1.91
C SER A 127 16.69 -3.59 -2.32
N THR A 128 15.79 -3.12 -1.45
CA THR A 128 15.02 -1.91 -1.70
C THR A 128 15.67 -0.72 -0.99
N THR A 129 15.88 0.38 -1.71
CA THR A 129 16.37 1.64 -1.11
C THR A 129 15.18 2.57 -0.91
N VAL A 130 14.92 2.97 0.33
CA VAL A 130 13.89 3.94 0.69
C VAL A 130 14.57 5.29 0.87
N ASP A 131 14.34 6.20 -0.07
CA ASP A 131 14.84 7.58 0.04
C ASP A 131 14.12 8.28 1.20
N LEU A 132 14.89 8.86 2.12
CA LEU A 132 14.40 9.60 3.28
C LEU A 132 14.58 11.11 3.06
N CYS A 133 13.66 11.89 3.63
CA CYS A 133 13.80 13.33 3.64
C CYS A 133 14.83 13.73 4.71
N ALA A 134 15.94 14.34 4.27
CA ALA A 134 17.08 14.62 5.14
C ALA A 134 16.77 15.52 6.34
N ASN A 135 15.75 16.38 6.22
CA ASN A 135 15.32 17.26 7.32
C ASN A 135 14.61 16.53 8.47
N MET A 136 14.19 15.29 8.28
CA MET A 136 13.37 14.56 9.25
C MET A 136 14.12 13.43 9.95
N PHE A 137 15.27 12.99 9.41
CA PHE A 137 16.01 11.84 9.90
C PHE A 137 17.53 12.04 9.83
N ASP A 138 18.09 12.80 10.77
CA ASP A 138 19.54 13.13 10.82
C ASP A 138 20.46 11.89 10.88
N TRP A 139 19.95 10.76 11.36
CA TRP A 139 20.70 9.52 11.52
C TRP A 139 20.86 8.69 10.23
N ALA A 140 20.14 9.03 9.15
CA ALA A 140 20.08 8.23 7.92
C ALA A 140 20.88 8.83 6.75
N ARG A 141 22.01 9.48 7.04
CA ARG A 141 22.87 10.12 6.03
C ARG A 141 23.68 9.10 5.22
N TRP A 142 23.35 8.98 3.93
CA TRP A 142 24.03 8.05 3.00
C TRP A 142 25.00 8.76 2.04
N ARG A 143 24.73 10.03 1.65
CA ARG A 143 25.66 10.96 0.97
C ARG A 143 25.45 12.39 1.46
N ARG A 144 26.38 13.32 1.13
CA ARG A 144 26.31 14.76 1.54
C ARG A 144 24.95 15.46 1.26
N THR A 145 24.17 14.95 0.31
CA THR A 145 22.89 15.53 -0.14
C THR A 145 21.73 14.55 -0.19
N LYS A 146 21.90 13.28 0.21
CA LYS A 146 20.84 12.26 0.13
C LYS A 146 20.86 11.35 1.35
N ASP A 147 19.68 11.21 1.93
CA ASP A 147 19.43 10.33 3.06
C ASP A 147 18.56 9.18 2.58
N ALA A 148 18.92 7.96 2.94
CA ALA A 148 18.24 6.76 2.46
C ALA A 148 18.51 5.60 3.40
N VAL A 149 17.51 4.73 3.54
CA VAL A 149 17.67 3.43 4.22
C VAL A 149 17.67 2.34 3.17
N LYS A 150 18.69 1.49 3.21
CA LYS A 150 18.77 0.31 2.36
C LYS A 150 18.28 -0.91 3.12
N LEU A 151 17.15 -1.45 2.70
CA LEU A 151 16.55 -2.65 3.26
C LEU A 151 17.02 -3.85 2.45
N HIS A 152 17.68 -4.80 3.12
CA HIS A 152 18.05 -6.09 2.54
C HIS A 152 17.09 -7.16 3.04
N LEU A 153 16.29 -7.74 2.14
CA LEU A 153 15.32 -8.77 2.44
C LEU A 153 15.80 -10.10 1.86
N LEU A 154 15.95 -11.10 2.73
CA LEU A 154 16.19 -12.48 2.30
C LEU A 154 14.88 -13.25 2.44
N LEU A 155 14.27 -13.59 1.31
CA LEU A 155 13.04 -14.37 1.24
C LEU A 155 13.38 -15.84 1.05
N ASP A 156 13.08 -16.65 2.06
CA ASP A 156 13.19 -18.11 1.99
C ASP A 156 11.92 -18.71 1.38
N HIS A 157 12.09 -19.42 0.27
CA HIS A 157 11.01 -20.04 -0.48
C HIS A 157 10.62 -21.44 0.05
N GLU A 158 11.30 -21.97 1.06
CA GLU A 158 10.95 -23.26 1.70
C GLU A 158 9.65 -23.21 2.54
N GLY A 159 8.93 -22.08 2.55
CA GLY A 159 7.63 -21.90 3.19
C GLY A 159 6.79 -20.69 2.72
N ILE A 160 6.83 -20.34 1.42
CA ILE A 160 5.90 -19.47 0.64
C ILE A 160 5.28 -18.25 1.39
N CYS A 161 6.10 -17.37 1.99
CA CYS A 161 5.69 -16.13 2.73
C CYS A 161 5.15 -16.34 4.16
N ARG A 162 6.07 -16.57 5.11
CA ARG A 162 5.90 -16.17 6.51
C ARG A 162 6.66 -14.86 6.75
N PHE A 163 5.94 -13.78 7.08
CA PHE A 163 6.56 -12.62 7.73
C PHE A 163 6.79 -12.98 9.20
N SER A 164 8.00 -13.45 9.54
CA SER A 164 8.42 -13.49 10.94
C SER A 164 9.00 -12.12 11.29
N GLY A 165 8.15 -11.24 11.84
CA GLY A 165 8.63 -10.11 12.61
C GLY A 165 9.12 -10.63 13.96
N THR A 166 10.41 -10.46 14.22
CA THR A 166 10.91 -10.25 15.59
C THR A 166 10.79 -8.78 15.92
#